data_AF-A0A954PU28-F1
#
_entry.id   AF-A0A954PU28-F1
#
_cell.length_a   1.000
_cell.length_b   1.000
_cell.length_c   1.000
_cell.angle_alpha   90.00
_cell.angle_beta   90.00
_cell.angle_gamma   90.00
#
_symmetry.space_group_name_H-M   'P 1'
#
loop_
_entity.id
_entity.type
_entity.pdbx_description
1 polymer ?
#
loop_
_entity_poly.entity_id
_entity_poly.type
_entity_poly.pdbx_seq_one_letter_code
_entity_poly.pdbx_strand_id
1 'polypeptide(L)'
;MIKQILIPTLLACLPLGQAICRAQIGSAEAQSADEVTAKPEDSVSNELDKIEAEYRELICMRAADASSELQTRAIELALRHRYVDARFDAVIRKAMQDVSQADNWDVQRVAKATKLLPLCTLSVKERTELAFGCYLASGNSRADRELQRDLRRYLASAPDETSRLVHEQMLAGNPPASIFELVTIAGQSTDATLPLLMKIAKSDDAGSAEKAMLLIPNVIENLKSHTQKRIAANELQKLGVTELEEKYVSFAERIVARYDRNKDGKLDSGEYGTMLMSPASADLDHDGEITIHEYAAMLQKQRN
;
A
#
# COMPACT_ATOMS: atom_id res chain seq x y z
N MET A 1 -50.48 21.47 12.85
CA MET A 1 -50.95 20.08 12.79
C MET A 1 -49.76 19.18 12.49
N ILE A 2 -49.11 18.65 13.52
CA ILE A 2 -47.91 17.80 13.41
C ILE A 2 -48.35 16.39 13.78
N LYS A 3 -48.28 15.45 12.82
CA LYS A 3 -48.57 14.03 13.04
C LYS A 3 -47.30 13.33 13.51
N GLN A 4 -47.33 12.86 14.76
CA GLN A 4 -46.40 11.89 15.32
C GLN A 4 -46.63 10.51 14.67
N ILE A 5 -45.56 9.82 14.31
CA ILE A 5 -45.58 8.41 13.92
C ILE A 5 -44.73 7.65 14.95
N LEU A 6 -45.41 6.86 15.79
CA LEU A 6 -44.83 5.81 16.62
C LEU A 6 -44.58 4.57 15.75
N ILE A 7 -43.41 3.95 15.90
CA ILE A 7 -43.12 2.60 15.40
C ILE A 7 -42.90 1.69 16.62
N PRO A 8 -43.65 0.58 16.78
CA PRO A 8 -43.40 -0.37 17.85
C PRO A 8 -42.42 -1.46 17.43
N THR A 9 -41.56 -1.77 18.39
CA THR A 9 -40.63 -2.89 18.50
C THR A 9 -41.36 -4.23 18.41
N LEU A 10 -40.92 -5.14 17.53
CA LEU A 10 -41.34 -6.53 17.52
C LEU A 10 -40.10 -7.44 17.51
N LEU A 11 -39.85 -8.02 18.69
CA LEU A 11 -38.86 -9.05 18.98
C LEU A 11 -39.54 -10.40 18.73
N ALA A 12 -39.11 -11.14 17.71
CA ALA A 12 -39.63 -12.48 17.42
C ALA A 12 -38.54 -13.54 17.69
N CYS A 13 -38.84 -14.44 18.63
CA CYS A 13 -38.07 -15.65 18.93
C CYS A 13 -38.23 -16.67 17.80
N LEU A 14 -37.13 -17.31 17.38
CA LEU A 14 -37.14 -18.51 16.54
C LEU A 14 -36.84 -19.75 17.39
N PRO A 15 -37.55 -20.88 17.18
CA PRO A 15 -37.21 -22.16 17.81
C PRO A 15 -36.14 -22.90 17.00
N LEU A 16 -35.13 -23.43 17.71
CA LEU A 16 -34.18 -24.43 17.20
C LEU A 16 -34.92 -25.77 17.02
N GLY A 17 -35.09 -26.21 15.77
CA GLY A 17 -35.49 -27.58 15.44
C GLY A 17 -34.29 -28.35 14.89
N GLN A 18 -33.71 -29.24 15.70
CA GLN A 18 -32.77 -30.26 15.24
C GLN A 18 -33.55 -31.42 14.60
N ALA A 19 -33.29 -31.70 13.33
CA ALA A 19 -33.69 -32.95 12.70
C ALA A 19 -32.43 -33.77 12.38
N ILE A 20 -32.25 -34.83 13.16
CA ILE A 20 -31.26 -35.89 12.98
C ILE A 20 -31.79 -36.83 11.90
N CYS A 21 -31.09 -36.97 10.78
CA CYS A 21 -31.26 -38.11 9.87
C CYS A 21 -29.93 -38.86 9.78
N ARG A 22 -29.96 -40.11 10.23
CA ARG A 22 -28.85 -41.05 10.31
C ARG A 22 -29.18 -42.26 9.43
N ALA A 23 -28.14 -42.82 8.80
CA ALA A 23 -28.05 -44.14 8.14
C ALA A 23 -28.70 -44.24 6.73
N GLN A 24 -28.17 -44.99 5.75
CA GLN A 24 -27.27 -46.14 5.73
C GLN A 24 -26.41 -46.11 4.45
N ILE A 25 -25.12 -46.48 4.53
CA ILE A 25 -24.37 -47.00 3.37
C ILE A 25 -23.68 -48.29 3.82
N GLY A 26 -23.89 -49.34 3.03
CA GLY A 26 -23.48 -50.70 3.30
C GLY A 26 -21.99 -50.98 3.03
N SER A 27 -21.54 -52.02 3.73
CA SER A 27 -20.41 -52.92 3.46
C SER A 27 -20.32 -53.34 1.98
N ALA A 28 -19.22 -53.82 1.41
CA ALA A 28 -17.83 -54.07 1.80
C ALA A 28 -17.16 -54.57 0.50
N GLU A 29 -15.84 -54.37 0.33
CA GLU A 29 -15.01 -55.37 -0.36
C GLU A 29 -13.51 -55.14 -0.12
N ALA A 30 -12.90 -56.20 0.42
CA ALA A 30 -11.56 -56.76 0.23
C ALA A 30 -10.31 -55.86 0.11
N GLN A 31 -9.62 -55.81 1.25
CA GLN A 31 -8.18 -55.84 1.50
C GLN A 31 -7.25 -56.25 0.33
N SER A 32 -6.21 -55.44 0.11
CA SER A 32 -4.84 -55.95 -0.03
C SER A 32 -3.95 -55.17 0.94
N ALA A 33 -3.24 -55.92 1.79
CA ALA A 33 -2.45 -55.43 2.90
C ALA A 33 -1.02 -55.15 2.45
N ASP A 34 -0.65 -53.87 2.43
CA ASP A 34 0.71 -53.43 2.71
C ASP A 34 0.61 -52.49 3.91
N GLU A 35 0.88 -53.06 5.08
CA GLU A 35 0.78 -52.42 6.39
C GLU A 35 1.97 -51.48 6.59
N VAL A 36 1.91 -50.33 5.94
CA VAL A 36 2.73 -49.18 6.32
C VAL A 36 2.04 -48.55 7.52
N THR A 37 2.55 -48.85 8.72
CA THR A 37 2.14 -48.21 9.97
C THR A 37 2.42 -46.71 9.92
N ALA A 38 1.51 -45.95 9.30
CA ALA A 38 1.48 -44.50 9.36
C ALA A 38 1.16 -44.11 10.81
N LYS A 39 2.01 -43.27 11.39
CA LYS A 39 1.83 -42.79 12.76
C LYS A 39 0.51 -42.01 12.84
N PRO A 40 -0.34 -42.26 13.86
CA PRO A 40 -1.65 -41.61 14.01
C PRO A 40 -1.58 -40.08 14.23
N GLU A 41 -0.38 -39.50 14.35
CA GLU A 41 -0.18 -38.05 14.47
C GLU A 41 -0.34 -37.32 13.12
N ASP A 42 -0.16 -38.01 11.98
CA ASP A 42 -0.22 -37.40 10.65
C ASP A 42 -1.67 -37.28 10.09
N SER A 43 -2.67 -37.91 10.72
CA SER A 43 -4.05 -37.86 10.22
C SER A 43 -4.82 -36.61 10.66
N VAL A 44 -4.55 -36.08 11.86
CA VAL A 44 -5.29 -34.94 12.43
C VAL A 44 -4.87 -33.62 11.79
N SER A 45 -3.58 -33.46 11.48
CA SER A 45 -3.08 -32.26 10.78
C SER A 45 -3.73 -32.11 9.40
N ASN A 46 -3.82 -33.21 8.64
CA ASN A 46 -4.44 -33.22 7.32
C ASN A 46 -5.93 -32.84 7.35
N GLU A 47 -6.69 -33.22 8.38
CA GLU A 47 -8.09 -32.81 8.51
C GLU A 47 -8.24 -31.32 8.82
N LEU A 48 -7.37 -30.77 9.67
CA LEU A 48 -7.40 -29.36 10.03
C LEU A 48 -7.07 -28.45 8.84
N ASP A 49 -6.03 -28.80 8.07
CA ASP A 49 -5.63 -28.07 6.86
C ASP A 49 -6.76 -28.06 5.81
N LYS A 50 -7.49 -29.18 5.70
CA LYS A 50 -8.67 -29.28 4.83
C LYS A 50 -9.79 -28.33 5.29
N ILE A 51 -10.09 -28.30 6.58
CA ILE A 51 -11.11 -27.40 7.15
C ILE A 51 -10.71 -25.93 6.94
N GLU A 52 -9.43 -25.59 7.12
CA GLU A 52 -8.93 -24.24 6.87
C GLU A 52 -9.06 -23.84 5.40
N ALA A 53 -8.74 -24.75 4.47
CA ALA A 53 -8.91 -24.53 3.03
C ALA A 53 -10.39 -24.31 2.66
N GLU A 54 -11.31 -25.12 3.18
CA GLU A 54 -12.75 -24.97 2.99
C GLU A 54 -13.26 -23.63 3.58
N TYR A 55 -12.76 -23.24 4.75
CA TYR A 55 -13.11 -21.97 5.39
C TYR A 55 -12.62 -20.76 4.58
N ARG A 56 -11.37 -20.81 4.09
CA ARG A 56 -10.82 -19.79 3.17
C ARG A 56 -11.67 -19.67 1.91
N GLU A 57 -12.01 -20.80 1.30
CA GLU A 57 -12.83 -20.85 0.08
C GLU A 57 -14.20 -20.21 0.29
N LEU A 58 -14.86 -20.53 1.40
CA LEU A 58 -16.14 -19.94 1.77
C LEU A 58 -16.05 -18.41 1.95
N ILE A 59 -15.00 -17.92 2.62
CA ILE A 59 -14.79 -16.47 2.82
C ILE A 59 -14.57 -15.77 1.48
N CYS A 60 -13.67 -16.28 0.64
CA CYS A 60 -13.38 -15.67 -0.65
C CYS A 60 -14.61 -15.68 -1.57
N MET A 61 -15.35 -16.78 -1.62
CA MET A 61 -16.61 -16.85 -2.38
C MET A 61 -17.62 -15.80 -1.92
N ARG A 62 -17.82 -15.66 -0.60
CA ARG A 62 -18.78 -14.68 -0.04
C ARG A 62 -18.33 -13.23 -0.18
N ALA A 63 -17.03 -12.96 -0.11
CA ALA A 63 -16.49 -11.62 -0.33
C ALA A 63 -16.60 -11.19 -1.81
N ALA A 64 -16.49 -12.13 -2.75
CA ALA A 64 -16.67 -11.89 -4.17
C ALA A 64 -18.15 -11.75 -4.59
N ASP A 65 -19.09 -12.32 -3.85
CA ASP A 65 -20.51 -12.23 -4.15
C ASP A 65 -21.11 -10.87 -3.72
N ALA A 66 -21.25 -9.95 -4.67
CA ALA A 66 -21.85 -8.63 -4.47
C ALA A 66 -23.33 -8.66 -4.04
N SER A 67 -24.02 -9.77 -4.26
CA SER A 67 -25.42 -9.96 -3.85
C SER A 67 -25.55 -10.50 -2.43
N SER A 68 -24.46 -10.96 -1.82
CA SER A 68 -24.49 -11.56 -0.48
C SER A 68 -24.67 -10.49 0.61
N GLU A 69 -25.64 -10.71 1.49
CA GLU A 69 -25.81 -9.90 2.72
C GLU A 69 -24.57 -9.98 3.64
N LEU A 70 -23.83 -11.08 3.58
CA LEU A 70 -22.64 -11.33 4.38
C LEU A 70 -21.35 -10.79 3.74
N GLN A 71 -21.43 -10.17 2.56
CA GLN A 71 -20.25 -9.74 1.81
C GLN A 71 -19.33 -8.83 2.64
N THR A 72 -19.89 -7.83 3.32
CA THR A 72 -19.10 -6.89 4.14
C THR A 72 -18.31 -7.63 5.21
N ARG A 73 -18.94 -8.60 5.89
CA ARG A 73 -18.29 -9.39 6.93
C ARG A 73 -17.22 -10.33 6.35
N ALA A 74 -17.49 -10.92 5.19
CA ALA A 74 -16.53 -11.75 4.48
C ALA A 74 -15.30 -10.95 4.04
N ILE A 75 -15.47 -9.71 3.55
CA ILE A 75 -14.35 -8.80 3.21
C ILE A 75 -13.50 -8.51 4.45
N GLU A 76 -14.11 -8.22 5.60
CA GLU A 76 -13.37 -8.00 6.86
C GLU A 76 -12.56 -9.22 7.29
N LEU A 77 -13.12 -10.42 7.17
CA LEU A 77 -12.43 -11.66 7.48
C LEU A 77 -11.28 -11.90 6.49
N ALA A 78 -11.51 -11.71 5.19
CA ALA A 78 -10.48 -11.82 4.17
C ALA A 78 -9.32 -10.84 4.43
N LEU A 79 -9.60 -9.60 4.84
CA LEU A 79 -8.60 -8.60 5.22
C LEU A 79 -7.80 -9.03 6.45
N ARG A 80 -8.49 -9.53 7.49
CA ARG A 80 -7.84 -9.99 8.73
C ARG A 80 -6.86 -11.13 8.47
N HIS A 81 -7.25 -12.08 7.62
CA HIS A 81 -6.43 -13.25 7.29
C HIS A 81 -5.55 -13.05 6.04
N ARG A 82 -5.59 -11.86 5.42
CA ARG A 82 -4.87 -11.52 4.18
C ARG A 82 -5.08 -12.54 3.05
N TYR A 83 -6.31 -13.01 2.88
CA TYR A 83 -6.63 -13.95 1.81
C TYR A 83 -6.60 -13.27 0.46
N VAL A 84 -5.67 -13.68 -0.40
CA VAL A 84 -5.57 -13.23 -1.78
C VAL A 84 -6.32 -14.20 -2.69
N ASP A 85 -7.14 -13.67 -3.59
CA ASP A 85 -7.98 -14.46 -4.50
C ASP A 85 -8.32 -13.72 -5.81
N ALA A 86 -8.25 -14.45 -6.94
CA ALA A 86 -8.50 -13.91 -8.27
C ALA A 86 -9.99 -13.60 -8.54
N ARG A 87 -10.92 -14.16 -7.76
CA ARG A 87 -12.36 -13.84 -7.89
C ARG A 87 -12.66 -12.39 -7.55
N PHE A 88 -11.83 -11.75 -6.72
CA PHE A 88 -11.98 -10.34 -6.39
C PHE A 88 -11.72 -9.44 -7.60
N ASP A 89 -10.86 -9.86 -8.55
CA ASP A 89 -10.49 -9.08 -9.72
C ASP A 89 -11.72 -8.67 -10.55
N ALA A 90 -12.62 -9.62 -10.83
CA ALA A 90 -13.82 -9.36 -11.62
C ALA A 90 -14.78 -8.39 -10.90
N VAL A 91 -14.92 -8.53 -9.59
CA VAL A 91 -15.78 -7.68 -8.76
C VAL A 91 -15.25 -6.26 -8.70
N ILE A 92 -13.93 -6.11 -8.51
CA ILE A 92 -13.24 -4.82 -8.48
C ILE A 92 -13.35 -4.13 -9.83
N ARG A 93 -12.98 -4.80 -10.93
CA ARG A 93 -13.08 -4.23 -12.28
C ARG A 93 -14.49 -3.76 -12.57
N LYS A 94 -15.49 -4.61 -12.35
CA LYS A 94 -16.89 -4.25 -12.57
C LYS A 94 -17.29 -3.04 -11.72
N ALA A 95 -17.00 -3.05 -10.42
CA ALA A 95 -17.36 -1.94 -9.53
C ALA A 95 -16.67 -0.61 -9.89
N MET A 96 -15.40 -0.65 -10.32
CA MET A 96 -14.60 0.56 -10.55
C MET A 96 -14.64 1.07 -11.99
N GLN A 97 -14.92 0.22 -12.98
CA GLN A 97 -15.08 0.64 -14.39
C GLN A 97 -16.47 1.20 -14.67
N ASP A 98 -17.52 0.74 -13.96
CA ASP A 98 -18.89 1.25 -14.08
C ASP A 98 -18.95 2.78 -13.76
N VAL A 99 -17.94 3.30 -13.05
CA VAL A 99 -17.79 4.70 -12.63
C VAL A 99 -17.69 5.69 -13.80
N SER A 100 -17.22 5.25 -14.97
CA SER A 100 -17.18 6.11 -16.16
C SER A 100 -18.58 6.52 -16.65
N GLN A 101 -19.64 5.87 -16.17
CA GLN A 101 -21.03 6.19 -16.48
C GLN A 101 -21.67 6.87 -15.25
N ALA A 102 -21.95 8.17 -15.36
CA ALA A 102 -22.48 8.98 -14.25
C ALA A 102 -23.76 8.40 -13.60
N ASP A 103 -24.58 7.68 -14.38
CA ASP A 103 -25.84 7.09 -13.91
C ASP A 103 -25.65 5.84 -13.02
N ASN A 104 -24.44 5.25 -12.99
CA ASN A 104 -24.15 4.00 -12.29
C ASN A 104 -23.21 4.18 -11.07
N TRP A 105 -23.04 5.41 -10.58
CA TRP A 105 -22.18 5.69 -9.42
C TRP A 105 -22.80 5.17 -8.12
N ASP A 106 -22.37 3.98 -7.69
CA ASP A 106 -22.69 3.41 -6.38
C ASP A 106 -21.47 3.47 -5.45
N VAL A 107 -21.46 4.49 -4.58
CA VAL A 107 -20.39 4.73 -3.60
C VAL A 107 -20.15 3.52 -2.70
N GLN A 108 -21.20 2.79 -2.30
CA GLN A 108 -21.05 1.65 -1.38
C GLN A 108 -20.37 0.48 -2.09
N ARG A 109 -20.73 0.25 -3.35
CA ARG A 109 -20.10 -0.77 -4.18
C ARG A 109 -18.63 -0.46 -4.44
N VAL A 110 -18.29 0.78 -4.76
CA VAL A 110 -16.89 1.21 -4.95
C VAL A 110 -16.11 1.13 -3.63
N ALA A 111 -16.70 1.55 -2.50
CA ALA A 111 -16.06 1.45 -1.19
C ALA A 111 -15.72 0.00 -0.80
N LYS A 112 -16.61 -0.97 -1.08
CA LYS A 112 -16.33 -2.40 -0.89
C LYS A 112 -15.21 -2.88 -1.82
N ALA A 113 -15.21 -2.47 -3.09
CA ALA A 113 -14.15 -2.80 -4.04
C ALA A 113 -12.79 -2.23 -3.61
N THR A 114 -12.75 -1.00 -3.08
CA THR A 114 -11.53 -0.37 -2.55
C THR A 114 -10.94 -1.19 -1.41
N LYS A 115 -11.77 -1.76 -0.53
CA LYS A 115 -11.31 -2.67 0.55
C LYS A 115 -10.75 -3.99 0.02
N LEU A 116 -11.18 -4.45 -1.15
CA LEU A 116 -10.70 -5.68 -1.79
C LEU A 116 -9.40 -5.48 -2.60
N LEU A 117 -9.04 -4.25 -2.97
CA LEU A 117 -7.83 -3.97 -3.77
C LEU A 117 -6.53 -4.60 -3.23
N PRO A 118 -6.25 -4.62 -1.90
CA PRO A 118 -5.04 -5.26 -1.38
C PRO A 118 -5.05 -6.79 -1.46
N LEU A 119 -6.23 -7.39 -1.66
CA LEU A 119 -6.47 -8.83 -1.63
C LEU A 119 -6.63 -9.46 -3.02
N CYS A 120 -6.58 -8.68 -4.08
CA CYS A 120 -6.80 -9.18 -5.44
C CYS A 120 -5.47 -9.53 -6.15
N THR A 121 -5.56 -10.21 -7.29
CA THR A 121 -4.40 -10.66 -8.09
C THR A 121 -4.03 -9.70 -9.22
N LEU A 122 -4.76 -8.59 -9.34
CA LEU A 122 -4.46 -7.52 -10.30
C LEU A 122 -3.06 -6.93 -10.10
N SER A 123 -2.43 -6.53 -11.21
CA SER A 123 -1.14 -5.82 -11.17
C SER A 123 -1.25 -4.50 -10.40
N VAL A 124 -0.17 -4.05 -9.76
CA VAL A 124 -0.12 -2.74 -9.06
C VAL A 124 -0.59 -1.61 -9.98
N LYS A 125 -0.09 -1.58 -11.21
CA LYS A 125 -0.49 -0.61 -12.25
C LYS A 125 -2.00 -0.57 -12.45
N GLU A 126 -2.61 -1.72 -12.73
CA GLU A 126 -4.05 -1.80 -13.01
C GLU A 126 -4.89 -1.39 -11.79
N ARG A 127 -4.50 -1.82 -10.58
CA ARG A 127 -5.22 -1.44 -9.35
C ARG A 127 -5.16 0.07 -9.11
N THR A 128 -3.99 0.67 -9.29
CA THR A 128 -3.81 2.11 -9.12
C THR A 128 -4.61 2.89 -10.18
N GLU A 129 -4.64 2.44 -11.43
CA GLU A 129 -5.45 3.06 -12.50
C GLU A 129 -6.95 3.03 -12.18
N LEU A 130 -7.47 1.89 -11.71
CA LEU A 130 -8.87 1.77 -11.30
C LEU A 130 -9.20 2.67 -10.10
N ALA A 131 -8.36 2.65 -9.05
CA ALA A 131 -8.55 3.48 -7.87
C ALA A 131 -8.45 4.98 -8.19
N PHE A 132 -7.52 5.36 -9.06
CA PHE A 132 -7.32 6.73 -9.50
C PHE A 132 -8.50 7.25 -10.31
N GLY A 133 -9.03 6.45 -11.25
CA GLY A 133 -10.25 6.78 -11.98
C GLY A 133 -11.45 7.02 -11.05
N CYS A 134 -11.63 6.14 -10.06
CA CYS A 134 -12.68 6.32 -9.04
C CYS A 134 -12.49 7.58 -8.21
N TYR A 135 -11.24 7.93 -7.87
CA TYR A 135 -10.94 9.13 -7.09
C TYR A 135 -11.31 10.40 -7.86
N LEU A 136 -11.03 10.45 -9.16
CA LEU A 136 -11.37 11.59 -10.00
C LEU A 136 -12.87 11.74 -10.28
N ALA A 137 -13.59 10.63 -10.37
CA ALA A 137 -15.04 10.62 -10.58
C ALA A 137 -15.84 10.92 -9.30
N SER A 138 -15.22 10.80 -8.12
CA SER A 138 -15.88 11.04 -6.84
C SER A 138 -16.32 12.50 -6.71
N GLY A 139 -17.60 12.71 -6.39
CA GLY A 139 -18.18 14.03 -6.20
C GLY A 139 -17.85 14.67 -4.84
N ASN A 140 -18.63 15.69 -4.46
CA ASN A 140 -18.46 16.44 -3.20
C ASN A 140 -19.40 15.95 -2.06
N SER A 141 -20.15 14.86 -2.26
CA SER A 141 -21.07 14.36 -1.24
C SER A 141 -20.30 13.89 0.00
N ARG A 142 -21.00 13.73 1.14
CA ARG A 142 -20.36 13.22 2.37
C ARG A 142 -19.80 11.81 2.17
N ALA A 143 -20.54 10.95 1.47
CA ALA A 143 -20.12 9.58 1.20
C ALA A 143 -18.91 9.55 0.25
N ASP A 144 -18.90 10.42 -0.77
CA ASP A 144 -17.76 10.55 -1.69
C ASP A 144 -16.50 10.99 -0.95
N ARG A 145 -16.60 11.91 0.01
CA ARG A 145 -15.42 12.36 0.80
C ARG A 145 -14.80 11.24 1.63
N GLU A 146 -15.63 10.35 2.19
CA GLU A 146 -15.13 9.18 2.91
C GLU A 146 -14.44 8.20 1.96
N LEU A 147 -15.07 7.94 0.80
CA LEU A 147 -14.48 7.10 -0.24
C LEU A 147 -13.17 7.69 -0.79
N GLN A 148 -13.11 8.98 -1.09
CA GLN A 148 -11.91 9.69 -1.54
C GLN A 148 -10.77 9.56 -0.52
N ARG A 149 -11.08 9.64 0.78
CA ARG A 149 -10.08 9.43 1.83
C ARG A 149 -9.51 8.01 1.80
N ASP A 150 -10.35 7.00 1.60
CA ASP A 150 -9.92 5.60 1.51
C ASP A 150 -9.13 5.33 0.20
N LEU A 151 -9.60 5.85 -0.93
CA LEU A 151 -8.89 5.78 -2.22
C LEU A 151 -7.54 6.50 -2.15
N ARG A 152 -7.46 7.68 -1.53
CA ARG A 152 -6.20 8.41 -1.34
C ARG A 152 -5.22 7.62 -0.48
N ARG A 153 -5.68 6.96 0.60
CA ARG A 153 -4.84 6.07 1.40
C ARG A 153 -4.31 4.90 0.56
N TYR A 154 -5.15 4.33 -0.30
CA TYR A 154 -4.72 3.27 -1.22
C TYR A 154 -3.68 3.78 -2.24
N LEU A 155 -3.94 4.90 -2.91
CA LEU A 155 -3.01 5.51 -3.88
C LEU A 155 -1.66 5.85 -3.24
N ALA A 156 -1.66 6.31 -1.98
CA ALA A 156 -0.44 6.57 -1.23
C ALA A 156 0.41 5.32 -0.96
N SER A 157 -0.17 4.11 -1.05
CA SER A 157 0.58 2.84 -0.94
C SER A 157 1.30 2.44 -2.24
N ALA A 158 0.95 3.06 -3.37
CA ALA A 158 1.60 2.89 -4.68
C ALA A 158 2.04 4.27 -5.23
N PRO A 159 3.02 4.93 -4.58
CA PRO A 159 3.37 6.31 -4.89
C PRO A 159 3.91 6.52 -6.30
N ASP A 160 4.66 5.55 -6.84
CA ASP A 160 5.28 5.66 -8.16
C ASP A 160 4.21 5.66 -9.26
N GLU A 161 3.33 4.66 -9.28
CA GLU A 161 2.22 4.60 -10.23
C GLU A 161 1.25 5.78 -10.06
N THR A 162 1.00 6.21 -8.82
CA THR A 162 0.14 7.38 -8.56
C THR A 162 0.77 8.65 -9.10
N SER A 163 2.06 8.88 -8.83
CA SER A 163 2.77 10.07 -9.32
C SER A 163 2.81 10.12 -10.85
N ARG A 164 2.93 8.97 -11.53
CA ARG A 164 2.83 8.86 -12.98
C ARG A 164 1.45 9.30 -13.49
N LEU A 165 0.37 8.79 -12.90
CA LEU A 165 -0.99 9.13 -13.31
C LEU A 165 -1.32 10.61 -13.04
N VAL A 166 -0.86 11.15 -11.91
CA VAL A 166 -0.96 12.59 -11.61
C VAL A 166 -0.24 13.40 -12.69
N HIS A 167 0.97 13.02 -13.06
CA HIS A 167 1.73 13.68 -14.12
C HIS A 167 1.00 13.66 -15.47
N GLU A 168 0.46 12.50 -15.87
CA GLU A 168 -0.32 12.35 -17.10
C GLU A 168 -1.56 13.25 -17.12
N GLN A 169 -2.28 13.35 -16.00
CA GLN A 169 -3.42 14.27 -15.87
C GLN A 169 -3.01 15.74 -15.89
N MET A 170 -1.85 16.08 -15.31
CA MET A 170 -1.31 17.44 -15.38
C MET A 170 -0.94 17.83 -16.82
N LEU A 171 -0.39 16.90 -17.60
CA LEU A 171 -0.04 17.13 -19.01
C LEU A 171 -1.27 17.39 -19.90
N ALA A 172 -2.44 16.87 -19.54
CA ALA A 172 -3.68 17.08 -20.29
C ALA A 172 -4.16 18.56 -20.27
N GLY A 173 -3.58 19.42 -19.43
CA GLY A 173 -3.73 20.87 -19.50
C GLY A 173 -4.95 21.47 -18.80
N ASN A 174 -5.86 20.65 -18.28
CA ASN A 174 -6.97 21.09 -17.43
C ASN A 174 -7.21 20.09 -16.27
N PRO A 175 -6.30 20.06 -15.29
CA PRO A 175 -6.38 19.10 -14.19
C PRO A 175 -7.57 19.42 -13.27
N PRO A 176 -8.41 18.44 -12.92
CA PRO A 176 -9.47 18.68 -11.94
C PRO A 176 -8.87 19.06 -10.57
N ALA A 177 -9.62 19.82 -9.79
CA ALA A 177 -9.18 20.33 -8.48
C ALA A 177 -8.68 19.22 -7.52
N SER A 178 -9.23 18.02 -7.62
CA SER A 178 -8.84 16.85 -6.82
C SER A 178 -7.43 16.33 -7.13
N ILE A 179 -6.91 16.54 -8.34
CA ILE A 179 -5.53 16.12 -8.69
C ILE A 179 -4.51 16.79 -7.79
N PHE A 180 -4.71 18.07 -7.46
CA PHE A 180 -3.81 18.83 -6.60
C PHE A 180 -3.64 18.19 -5.20
N GLU A 181 -4.64 17.47 -4.69
CA GLU A 181 -4.52 16.74 -3.41
C GLU A 181 -3.64 15.49 -3.50
N LEU A 182 -3.52 14.91 -4.69
CA LEU A 182 -2.70 13.73 -4.96
C LEU A 182 -1.27 14.09 -5.31
N VAL A 183 -0.99 15.32 -5.73
CA VAL A 183 0.38 15.82 -6.02
C VAL A 183 1.32 15.64 -4.83
N THR A 184 0.81 15.64 -3.59
CA THR A 184 1.65 15.44 -2.40
C THR A 184 2.09 13.99 -2.21
N ILE A 185 1.51 13.04 -2.94
CA ILE A 185 1.96 11.64 -2.95
C ILE A 185 3.24 11.59 -3.79
N ALA A 186 4.38 11.57 -3.11
CA ALA A 186 5.68 11.64 -3.74
C ALA A 186 6.13 10.25 -4.23
N GLY A 187 6.40 10.14 -5.53
CA GLY A 187 6.97 8.96 -6.20
C GLY A 187 7.99 9.36 -7.26
N GLN A 188 8.47 8.40 -8.05
CA GLN A 188 9.50 8.62 -9.07
C GLN A 188 9.14 9.68 -10.11
N SER A 189 7.86 9.85 -10.46
CA SER A 189 7.43 10.83 -11.46
C SER A 189 7.15 12.22 -10.87
N THR A 190 7.31 12.43 -9.56
CA THR A 190 7.08 13.73 -8.93
C THR A 190 8.07 14.79 -9.45
N ASP A 191 9.29 14.40 -9.83
CA ASP A 191 10.30 15.29 -10.43
C ASP A 191 9.77 15.93 -11.72
N ALA A 192 9.07 15.15 -12.54
CA ALA A 192 8.49 15.61 -13.81
C ALA A 192 7.24 16.47 -13.61
N THR A 193 6.57 16.37 -12.47
CA THR A 193 5.36 17.15 -12.14
C THR A 193 5.68 18.57 -11.67
N LEU A 194 6.85 18.80 -11.06
CA LEU A 194 7.22 20.12 -10.55
C LEU A 194 7.27 21.22 -11.64
N PRO A 195 7.89 21.01 -12.83
CA PRO A 195 7.83 21.99 -13.91
C PRO A 195 6.40 22.31 -14.38
N LEU A 196 5.49 21.32 -14.36
CA LEU A 196 4.09 21.51 -14.72
C LEU A 196 3.35 22.35 -13.68
N LEU A 197 3.57 22.10 -12.38
CA LEU A 197 3.05 22.95 -11.31
C LEU A 197 3.55 24.39 -11.43
N MET A 198 4.83 24.58 -11.75
CA MET A 198 5.41 25.91 -11.96
C MET A 198 4.77 26.62 -13.16
N LYS A 199 4.40 25.87 -14.22
CA LYS A 199 3.65 26.40 -15.36
C LYS A 199 2.22 26.79 -14.95
N ILE A 200 1.53 25.96 -14.16
CA ILE A 200 0.18 26.22 -13.67
C ILE A 200 0.17 27.43 -12.71
N ALA A 201 1.16 27.55 -11.83
CA ALA A 201 1.33 28.69 -10.93
C ALA A 201 1.52 30.03 -11.68
N LYS A 202 1.93 29.99 -12.95
CA LYS A 202 2.07 31.17 -13.83
C LYS A 202 0.87 31.40 -14.75
N SER A 203 -0.15 30.54 -14.69
CA SER A 203 -1.33 30.66 -15.55
C SER A 203 -2.27 31.75 -15.07
N ASP A 204 -3.13 32.24 -15.97
CA ASP A 204 -4.13 33.27 -15.66
C ASP A 204 -5.31 32.74 -14.83
N ASP A 205 -5.45 31.41 -14.68
CA ASP A 205 -6.48 30.82 -13.82
C ASP A 205 -6.07 30.96 -12.35
N ALA A 206 -6.57 32.00 -11.70
CA ALA A 206 -6.25 32.34 -10.31
C ALA A 206 -6.45 31.15 -9.34
N GLY A 207 -7.48 30.33 -9.55
CA GLY A 207 -7.78 29.20 -8.68
C GLY A 207 -6.74 28.07 -8.76
N SER A 208 -6.33 27.68 -9.97
CA SER A 208 -5.27 26.69 -10.14
C SER A 208 -3.90 27.26 -9.79
N ALA A 209 -3.65 28.54 -10.10
CA ALA A 209 -2.40 29.21 -9.77
C ALA A 209 -2.16 29.26 -8.25
N GLU A 210 -3.16 29.68 -7.47
CA GLU A 210 -3.10 29.71 -6.00
C GLU A 210 -2.80 28.33 -5.42
N LYS A 211 -3.53 27.29 -5.85
CA LYS A 211 -3.30 25.91 -5.38
C LYS A 211 -1.91 25.40 -5.73
N ALA A 212 -1.44 25.65 -6.95
CA ALA A 212 -0.09 25.26 -7.35
C ALA A 212 0.98 25.95 -6.49
N MET A 213 0.84 27.26 -6.24
CA MET A 213 1.76 28.02 -5.38
C MET A 213 1.83 27.46 -3.95
N LEU A 214 0.69 27.08 -3.37
CA LEU A 214 0.64 26.48 -2.03
C LEU A 214 1.29 25.08 -1.97
N LEU A 215 1.24 24.32 -3.07
CA LEU A 215 1.76 22.95 -3.11
C LEU A 215 3.24 22.86 -3.44
N ILE A 216 3.77 23.78 -4.25
CA ILE A 216 5.17 23.76 -4.71
C ILE A 216 6.18 23.59 -3.57
N PRO A 217 6.10 24.33 -2.43
CA PRO A 217 7.05 24.14 -1.32
C PRO A 217 7.07 22.71 -0.78
N ASN A 218 5.89 22.12 -0.56
CA ASN A 218 5.75 20.76 -0.04
C ASN A 218 6.29 19.73 -1.04
N VAL A 219 6.04 19.93 -2.33
CA VAL A 219 6.57 19.06 -3.39
C VAL A 219 8.10 19.13 -3.43
N ILE A 220 8.69 20.33 -3.34
CA ILE A 220 10.15 20.50 -3.30
C ILE A 220 10.76 19.78 -2.09
N GLU A 221 10.16 19.91 -0.90
CA GLU A 221 10.63 19.23 0.30
C GLU A 221 10.55 17.70 0.16
N ASN A 222 9.42 17.19 -0.32
CA ASN A 222 9.24 15.77 -0.58
C ASN A 222 10.26 15.23 -1.61
N LEU A 223 10.51 15.98 -2.69
CA LEU A 223 11.50 15.61 -3.70
C LEU A 223 12.92 15.57 -3.17
N LYS A 224 13.30 16.53 -2.32
CA LYS A 224 14.60 16.51 -1.62
C LYS A 224 14.73 15.26 -0.76
N SER A 225 13.71 14.95 0.04
CA SER A 225 13.70 13.74 0.88
C SER A 225 13.80 12.45 0.05
N HIS A 226 13.02 12.34 -1.03
CA HIS A 226 13.08 11.16 -1.92
C HIS A 226 14.43 11.03 -2.63
N THR A 227 14.99 12.14 -3.11
CA THR A 227 16.31 12.15 -3.77
C THR A 227 17.40 11.71 -2.79
N GLN A 228 17.40 12.23 -1.57
CA GLN A 228 18.33 11.82 -0.51
C GLN A 228 18.20 10.32 -0.21
N LYS A 229 16.98 9.80 -0.06
CA LYS A 229 16.75 8.35 0.15
C LYS A 229 17.25 7.50 -1.02
N ARG A 230 17.08 7.96 -2.27
CA ARG A 230 17.58 7.26 -3.45
C ARG A 230 19.11 7.25 -3.51
N ILE A 231 19.74 8.37 -3.18
CA ILE A 231 21.20 8.47 -3.08
C ILE A 231 21.71 7.49 -2.01
N ALA A 232 21.12 7.52 -0.81
CA ALA A 232 21.45 6.61 0.28
C ALA A 232 21.23 5.14 -0.11
N ALA A 233 20.12 4.79 -0.76
CA ALA A 233 19.84 3.43 -1.19
C ALA A 233 20.83 2.94 -2.26
N ASN A 234 21.16 3.78 -3.25
CA ASN A 234 22.15 3.46 -4.28
C ASN A 234 23.55 3.28 -3.66
N GLU A 235 23.87 4.10 -2.67
CA GLU A 235 25.11 4.00 -1.92
C GLU A 235 25.17 2.69 -1.14
N LEU A 236 24.18 2.35 -0.32
CA LEU A 236 24.09 1.06 0.36
C LEU A 236 24.22 -0.13 -0.60
N GLN A 237 23.60 -0.03 -1.77
CA GLN A 237 23.71 -1.03 -2.82
C GLN A 237 25.16 -1.16 -3.34
N LYS A 238 25.89 -0.05 -3.55
CA LYS A 238 27.32 -0.10 -3.91
C LYS A 238 28.15 -0.80 -2.83
N LEU A 239 27.82 -0.57 -1.56
CA LEU A 239 28.51 -1.19 -0.42
C LEU A 239 28.16 -2.68 -0.24
N GLY A 240 27.18 -3.21 -0.99
CA GLY A 240 26.70 -4.58 -0.83
C GLY A 240 25.99 -4.82 0.50
N VAL A 241 25.51 -3.75 1.15
CA VAL A 241 24.81 -3.81 2.44
C VAL A 241 23.32 -3.63 2.20
N THR A 242 22.50 -4.59 2.65
CA THR A 242 21.04 -4.53 2.46
C THR A 242 20.37 -3.54 3.39
N GLU A 243 20.88 -3.39 4.61
CA GLU A 243 20.30 -2.50 5.63
C GLU A 243 21.37 -2.13 6.66
N LEU A 244 21.39 -0.85 7.05
CA LEU A 244 22.19 -0.36 8.17
C LEU A 244 21.30 -0.11 9.37
N GLU A 245 21.75 -0.51 10.56
CA GLU A 245 21.02 -0.19 11.77
C GLU A 245 21.10 1.31 12.07
N GLU A 246 19.97 1.92 12.41
CA GLU A 246 19.82 3.35 12.72
C GLU A 246 20.82 3.84 13.78
N LYS A 247 21.20 2.97 14.73
CA LYS A 247 22.19 3.29 15.77
C LYS A 247 23.60 3.58 15.20
N TYR A 248 23.99 2.91 14.10
CA TYR A 248 25.28 3.12 13.46
C TYR A 248 25.24 4.33 12.55
N VAL A 249 24.14 4.54 11.82
CA VAL A 249 23.92 5.73 11.00
C VAL A 249 23.95 6.99 11.86
N SER A 250 23.16 7.05 12.93
CA SER A 250 23.14 8.20 13.86
C SER A 250 24.48 8.41 14.60
N PHE A 251 25.28 7.37 14.77
CA PHE A 251 26.63 7.53 15.31
C PHE A 251 27.58 8.10 14.24
N ALA A 252 27.56 7.56 13.02
CA ALA A 252 28.33 8.07 11.89
C ALA A 252 28.01 9.54 11.59
N GLU A 253 26.73 9.92 11.54
CA GLU A 253 26.28 11.31 11.35
C GLU A 253 26.92 12.26 12.37
N ARG A 254 26.96 11.88 13.66
CA ARG A 254 27.57 12.70 14.72
C ARG A 254 29.09 12.81 14.60
N ILE A 255 29.75 11.77 14.08
CA ILE A 255 31.19 11.80 13.84
C ILE A 255 31.49 12.66 12.62
N VAL A 256 30.81 12.42 11.49
CA VAL A 256 30.97 13.19 10.26
C VAL A 256 30.70 14.67 10.54
N ALA A 257 29.56 15.02 11.13
CA ALA A 257 29.21 16.41 11.44
C ALA A 257 30.20 17.14 12.37
N ARG A 258 31.07 16.41 13.09
CA ARG A 258 32.13 17.00 13.92
C ARG A 258 33.37 17.37 13.12
N TYR A 259 33.71 16.55 12.12
CA TYR A 259 34.97 16.65 11.38
C TYR A 259 34.80 17.27 9.98
N ASP A 260 33.59 17.21 9.43
CA ASP A 260 33.16 17.84 8.19
C ASP A 260 33.16 19.37 8.34
N ARG A 261 34.25 20.00 7.90
CA ARG A 261 34.50 21.44 7.99
C ARG A 261 33.76 22.19 6.90
N ASN A 262 33.64 21.58 5.73
CA ASN A 262 33.03 22.19 4.55
C ASN A 262 31.48 22.03 4.53
N LYS A 263 30.94 21.18 5.42
CA LYS A 263 29.52 20.83 5.61
C LYS A 263 28.89 20.16 4.39
N ASP A 264 29.64 19.34 3.68
CA ASP A 264 29.16 18.61 2.51
C ASP A 264 28.60 17.21 2.83
N GLY A 265 28.69 16.77 4.10
CA GLY A 265 28.14 15.51 4.58
C GLY A 265 29.05 14.30 4.38
N LYS A 266 30.31 14.52 4.01
CA LYS A 266 31.35 13.49 3.83
C LYS A 266 32.65 13.97 4.47
N LEU A 267 33.63 13.08 4.60
CA LEU A 267 34.94 13.38 5.15
C LEU A 267 36.01 13.20 4.08
N ASP A 268 36.71 14.28 3.74
CA ASP A 268 37.88 14.19 2.88
C ASP A 268 39.16 13.81 3.67
N SER A 269 40.23 13.51 2.95
CA SER A 269 41.53 13.13 3.54
C SER A 269 42.15 14.16 4.50
N GLY A 270 41.86 15.44 4.31
CA GLY A 270 42.29 16.50 5.21
C GLY A 270 41.47 16.54 6.50
N GLU A 271 40.19 16.21 6.42
CA GLU A 271 39.26 16.17 7.55
C GLU A 271 39.49 14.94 8.42
N TYR A 272 39.44 13.74 7.84
CA TYR A 272 39.65 12.52 8.61
C TYR A 272 41.10 12.29 9.03
N GLY A 273 42.07 12.96 8.36
CA GLY A 273 43.46 12.98 8.79
C GLY A 273 43.68 13.63 10.16
N THR A 274 42.70 14.41 10.66
CA THR A 274 42.73 14.99 12.00
C THR A 274 42.06 14.14 13.07
N MET A 275 41.49 12.99 12.69
CA MET A 275 40.82 12.08 13.62
C MET A 275 41.83 11.22 14.37
N LEU A 276 41.49 10.85 15.62
CA LEU A 276 42.33 9.97 16.44
C LEU A 276 42.42 8.56 15.86
N MET A 277 41.32 8.06 15.30
CA MET A 277 41.26 6.80 14.56
C MET A 277 40.95 7.14 13.11
N SER A 278 41.84 6.71 12.21
CA SER A 278 41.64 6.93 10.77
C SER A 278 40.50 6.04 10.26
N PRO A 279 39.46 6.63 9.66
CA PRO A 279 38.40 5.88 9.01
C PRO A 279 38.70 5.53 7.56
N ALA A 280 39.94 5.68 7.08
CA ALA A 280 40.30 5.44 5.68
C ALA A 280 39.89 4.05 5.14
N SER A 281 39.71 3.05 6.02
CA SER A 281 39.18 1.73 5.64
C SER A 281 37.68 1.70 5.33
N ALA A 282 36.96 2.79 5.60
CA ALA A 282 35.53 2.94 5.31
C ALA A 282 35.27 3.35 3.86
N ASP A 283 36.25 3.98 3.18
CA ASP A 283 36.18 4.36 1.77
C ASP A 283 36.18 3.08 0.91
N LEU A 284 34.97 2.60 0.61
CA LEU A 284 34.72 1.32 -0.04
C LEU A 284 34.65 1.44 -1.56
N ASP A 285 34.31 2.62 -2.08
CA ASP A 285 34.33 2.88 -3.52
C ASP A 285 35.62 3.58 -4.01
N HIS A 286 36.56 3.86 -3.10
CA HIS A 286 37.90 4.37 -3.35
C HIS A 286 37.91 5.74 -4.04
N ASP A 287 36.92 6.58 -3.74
CA ASP A 287 36.83 7.94 -4.27
C ASP A 287 37.62 8.98 -3.43
N GLY A 288 38.18 8.55 -2.29
CA GLY A 288 39.00 9.38 -1.39
C GLY A 288 38.18 10.22 -0.41
N GLU A 289 36.86 10.09 -0.45
CA GLU A 289 35.91 10.69 0.48
C GLU A 289 35.27 9.57 1.31
N ILE A 290 34.79 9.89 2.51
CA ILE A 290 34.10 8.91 3.37
C ILE A 290 32.74 9.44 3.72
N THR A 291 31.70 8.76 3.26
CA THR A 291 30.34 9.18 3.56
C THR A 291 29.85 8.67 4.92
N ILE A 292 28.71 9.19 5.35
CA ILE A 292 28.01 8.71 6.55
C ILE A 292 27.68 7.21 6.45
N HIS A 293 27.25 6.72 5.28
CA HIS A 293 26.83 5.32 5.10
C HIS A 293 28.02 4.37 5.08
N GLU A 294 29.11 4.76 4.44
CA GLU A 294 30.38 4.03 4.46
C GLU A 294 30.93 3.87 5.87
N TYR A 295 30.97 4.98 6.61
CA TYR A 295 31.41 4.98 7.99
C TYR A 295 30.50 4.09 8.87
N ALA A 296 29.18 4.19 8.69
CA ALA A 296 28.22 3.37 9.42
C ALA A 296 28.34 1.87 9.07
N ALA A 297 28.55 1.53 7.80
CA ALA A 297 28.80 0.15 7.36
C ALA A 297 30.07 -0.42 7.99
N MET A 298 31.15 0.36 8.03
CA MET A 298 32.39 -0.03 8.72
C MET A 298 32.14 -0.29 10.21
N LEU A 299 31.43 0.60 10.91
CA LEU A 299 31.11 0.44 12.33
C LEU A 299 30.27 -0.80 12.61
N GLN A 300 29.27 -1.06 11.77
CA GLN A 300 28.41 -2.24 11.89
C GLN A 300 29.23 -3.52 11.68
N LYS A 301 30.13 -3.53 10.69
CA LYS A 301 31.03 -4.66 10.42
C LYS A 301 32.02 -4.92 11.55
N GLN A 302 32.49 -3.89 12.26
CA GLN A 302 33.43 -4.05 13.38
C GLN A 302 32.78 -4.61 14.66
N ARG A 303 31.45 -4.55 14.77
CA ARG A 303 30.70 -5.03 15.94
C ARG A 303 30.10 -6.42 15.77
N ASN A 304 29.99 -6.91 14.55
CA ASN A 304 29.53 -8.27 14.22
C ASN A 304 30.72 -9.23 14.11
#